data_AF-A0A520FBK5-F1
#
_entry.id   AF-A0A520FBK5-F1
#
_cell.length_a   1.000
_cell.length_b   1.000
_cell.length_c   1.000
_cell.angle_alpha   90.00
_cell.angle_beta   90.00
_cell.angle_gamma   90.00
#
_symmetry.space_group_name_H-M   'P 1'
#
loop_
_entity.id
_entity.type
_entity.pdbx_description
1 polymer ?
#
loop_
_entity_poly.entity_id
_entity_poly.type
_entity_poly.pdbx_seq_one_letter_code
_entity_poly.pdbx_strand_id
1 'polypeptide(L)'
;MLDGLSAEVVYLSIGQLGRRTREYIDEYWRETVLSVGARRVVLTHWDDFFRPLDRPLRPLPYAFDDMRTSLDVLTACARRDGVDLQLPTLWRRADPWADMV
;
A
#
# COMPACT_ATOMS: atom_id res chain seq x y z
N MET A 1 -0.48 -2.93 16.48
CA MET A 1 0.50 -1.83 16.43
C MET A 1 1.87 -2.45 16.34
N LEU A 2 2.72 -1.95 15.44
CA LEU A 2 4.07 -2.48 15.19
C LEU A 2 5.14 -1.72 15.99
N ASP A 3 4.74 -0.99 17.03
CA ASP A 3 5.62 -0.23 17.90
C ASP A 3 6.76 -1.09 18.47
N GLY A 4 7.97 -0.54 18.43
CA GLY A 4 9.19 -1.23 18.86
C GLY A 4 9.82 -2.13 17.80
N LEU A 5 9.18 -2.31 16.64
CA LEU A 5 9.79 -2.94 15.46
C LEU A 5 10.37 -1.87 14.53
N SER A 6 11.35 -2.27 13.72
CA SER A 6 11.90 -1.42 12.66
C SER A 6 11.83 -2.12 11.31
N ALA A 7 11.47 -1.37 10.28
CA ALA A 7 11.44 -1.83 8.90
C ALA A 7 11.59 -0.65 7.95
N GLU A 8 12.61 -0.68 7.10
CA GLU A 8 12.85 0.36 6.10
C GLU A 8 11.84 0.30 4.94
N VAL A 9 11.34 -0.91 4.64
CA VAL A 9 10.38 -1.21 3.57
C VAL A 9 9.17 -1.92 4.15
N VAL A 10 7.97 -1.44 3.80
CA VAL A 10 6.70 -2.07 4.17
C VAL A 10 5.95 -2.53 2.91
N TYR A 11 5.58 -3.81 2.85
CA TYR A 11 4.60 -4.29 1.89
C TYR A 11 3.21 -4.13 2.49
N LEU A 12 2.47 -3.11 2.05
CA LEU A 12 1.20 -2.70 2.65
C LEU A 12 0.02 -3.26 1.85
N SER A 13 -0.84 -4.03 2.49
CA SER A 13 -2.07 -4.54 1.88
C SER A 13 -3.15 -3.47 1.87
N ILE A 14 -3.83 -3.27 0.74
CA ILE A 14 -4.85 -2.21 0.60
C ILE A 14 -6.23 -2.71 0.18
N GLY A 15 -6.44 -4.02 0.11
CA GLY A 15 -7.74 -4.57 -0.30
C GLY A 15 -8.88 -4.07 0.59
N GLN A 16 -9.91 -3.49 -0.05
CA GLN A 16 -11.09 -2.90 0.59
C GLN A 16 -10.80 -1.66 1.45
N LEU A 17 -9.57 -1.13 1.43
CA LEU A 17 -9.20 0.02 2.25
C LEU A 17 -10.00 1.27 1.84
N GLY A 18 -10.42 1.36 0.59
CA GLY A 18 -11.18 2.50 0.05
C GLY A 18 -12.58 2.65 0.64
N ARG A 19 -13.05 1.61 1.34
CA ARG A 19 -14.34 1.59 2.04
C ARG A 19 -14.27 2.08 3.47
N ARG A 20 -13.06 2.33 3.97
CA ARG A 20 -12.83 2.78 5.34
C ARG A 20 -12.85 4.30 5.39
N THR A 21 -13.09 4.83 6.58
CA THR A 21 -13.06 6.29 6.76
C THR A 21 -11.63 6.80 6.62
N ARG A 22 -11.48 8.09 6.37
CA ARG A 22 -10.18 8.72 6.27
C ARG A 22 -9.34 8.50 7.54
N GLU A 23 -9.97 8.63 8.69
CA GLU A 23 -9.35 8.47 10.01
C GLU A 23 -8.77 7.06 10.18
N TYR A 24 -9.50 6.04 9.72
CA TYR A 24 -9.01 4.67 9.74
C TYR A 24 -7.76 4.49 8.87
N ILE A 25 -7.72 5.09 7.68
CA ILE A 25 -6.57 4.98 6.78
C ILE A 25 -5.36 5.72 7.36
N ASP A 26 -5.57 6.91 7.93
CA ASP A 26 -4.51 7.68 8.59
C ASP A 26 -3.95 6.90 9.80
N GLU A 27 -4.80 6.28 10.60
CA GLU A 27 -4.39 5.43 11.72
C GLU A 27 -3.66 4.17 11.24
N TYR A 28 -4.19 3.48 10.24
CA TYR A 28 -3.54 2.31 9.64
C TYR A 28 -2.14 2.65 9.14
N TRP A 29 -1.98 3.78 8.43
CA TRP A 29 -0.70 4.28 7.97
C TRP A 29 0.26 4.58 9.13
N ARG A 30 -0.21 5.29 10.16
CA ARG A 30 0.59 5.61 11.35
C ARG A 30 1.10 4.35 12.06
N GLU A 31 0.23 3.35 12.20
CA GLU A 31 0.47 2.12 12.96
C GLU A 31 1.25 1.02 12.23
N THR A 32 1.44 1.18 10.91
CA THR A 32 2.12 0.17 10.09
C THR A 32 3.31 0.71 9.30
N VAL A 33 3.31 2.00 8.96
CA VAL A 33 4.36 2.64 8.17
C VAL A 33 5.22 3.52 9.05
N LEU A 34 4.61 4.47 9.77
CA LEU A 34 5.37 5.42 10.57
C LEU A 34 5.96 4.78 11.83
N SER A 35 5.22 3.90 12.50
CA SER A 35 5.66 3.22 13.72
C SER A 35 6.96 2.44 13.56
N VAL A 36 7.23 1.93 12.35
CA VAL A 36 8.42 1.13 12.05
C VAL A 36 9.54 1.91 11.37
N GLY A 37 9.34 3.22 11.13
CA GLY A 37 10.31 4.07 10.46
C GLY A 37 10.49 3.76 8.97
N ALA A 38 9.43 3.33 8.29
CA ALA A 38 9.51 2.98 6.88
C ALA A 38 9.84 4.19 6.00
N ARG A 39 10.75 3.98 5.05
CA ARG A 39 11.10 4.97 4.01
C ARG A 39 10.45 4.63 2.66
N ARG A 40 10.00 3.39 2.49
CA ARG A 40 9.32 2.90 1.28
C ARG A 40 8.15 1.99 1.61
N VAL A 41 7.06 2.16 0.87
CA VAL A 41 5.86 1.32 0.92
C VAL A 41 5.59 0.74 -0.46
N VAL A 42 5.46 -0.58 -0.54
CA VAL A 42 5.03 -1.31 -1.74
C VAL A 42 3.61 -1.80 -1.54
N LEU A 43 2.67 -1.30 -2.34
CA LEU A 43 1.26 -1.65 -2.22
C LEU A 43 0.98 -3.06 -2.75
N THR A 44 0.18 -3.83 -1.99
CA THR A 44 -0.21 -5.21 -2.29
C THR A 44 -1.71 -5.41 -2.12
N HIS A 45 -2.22 -6.53 -2.63
CA HIS A 45 -3.62 -6.95 -2.47
C HIS A 45 -4.64 -5.90 -2.95
N TRP A 46 -4.26 -5.14 -3.98
CA TRP A 46 -5.13 -4.17 -4.64
C TRP A 46 -6.01 -4.83 -5.72
N ASP A 47 -5.63 -6.02 -6.16
CA ASP A 47 -6.20 -6.75 -7.28
C ASP A 47 -7.40 -7.62 -6.90
N ASP A 48 -8.20 -7.95 -7.91
CA ASP A 48 -9.28 -8.92 -7.84
C ASP A 48 -8.72 -10.35 -7.75
N PHE A 49 -8.46 -10.80 -6.52
CA PHE A 49 -7.94 -12.13 -6.22
C PHE A 49 -8.91 -13.28 -6.55
N PHE A 50 -10.16 -12.99 -6.95
CA PHE A 50 -11.07 -13.99 -7.51
C PHE A 50 -10.81 -14.27 -8.99
N ARG A 51 -9.93 -13.49 -9.62
CA ARG A 51 -9.55 -13.64 -11.02
C ARG A 51 -8.23 -14.42 -11.13
N PRO A 52 -8.14 -15.43 -12.01
CA PRO A 52 -6.91 -16.20 -12.16
C PRO A 52 -5.79 -15.35 -12.79
N LEU A 53 -4.54 -15.69 -12.45
CA LEU A 53 -3.34 -14.94 -12.84
C LEU A 53 -2.95 -15.05 -14.32
N ASP A 54 -3.59 -15.95 -15.09
CA ASP A 54 -3.43 -16.04 -16.56
C ASP A 54 -4.15 -14.90 -17.30
N ARG A 55 -4.92 -14.08 -16.59
CA ARG A 55 -5.63 -12.92 -17.12
C ARG A 55 -4.97 -11.62 -16.63
N PRO A 56 -5.16 -10.50 -17.34
CA PRO A 56 -4.71 -9.20 -16.85
C PRO A 56 -5.30 -8.90 -15.47
N LEU A 57 -4.46 -8.48 -14.52
CA LEU A 57 -4.90 -8.04 -13.20
C LEU A 57 -5.75 -6.79 -13.31
N ARG A 58 -6.75 -6.70 -12.44
CA ARG A 58 -7.68 -5.58 -12.33
C ARG A 58 -7.95 -5.35 -10.85
N PRO A 59 -8.26 -4.12 -10.44
CA PRO A 59 -8.79 -3.90 -9.10
C PRO A 59 -10.13 -4.62 -8.91
N LEU A 60 -10.50 -4.85 -7.65
CA LEU A 60 -11.85 -5.28 -7.29
C LEU A 60 -12.91 -4.31 -7.87
N PRO A 61 -14.13 -4.78 -8.19
CA PRO A 61 -15.20 -3.89 -8.61
C PRO A 61 -15.48 -2.82 -7.55
N TYR A 62 -15.88 -1.62 -7.97
CA TYR A 62 -16.12 -0.47 -7.10
C TYR A 62 -17.01 -0.77 -5.87
N ALA A 63 -18.05 -1.58 -6.05
CA ALA A 63 -18.95 -1.99 -4.97
C ALA A 63 -18.26 -2.82 -3.87
N PHE A 64 -17.11 -3.44 -4.20
CA PHE A 64 -16.27 -4.20 -3.29
C PHE A 64 -15.09 -3.40 -2.76
N ASP A 65 -14.53 -2.47 -3.54
CA ASP A 65 -13.45 -1.57 -3.12
C ASP A 65 -13.34 -0.31 -4.00
N ASP A 66 -13.17 0.84 -3.36
CA ASP A 66 -12.79 2.10 -4.02
C ASP A 66 -11.27 2.30 -3.96
N MET A 67 -10.56 1.57 -4.83
CA MET A 67 -9.09 1.65 -4.89
C MET A 67 -8.59 3.08 -5.14
N ARG A 68 -9.36 3.91 -5.86
CA ARG A 68 -8.99 5.31 -6.11
C ARG A 68 -8.90 6.09 -4.80
N THR A 69 -9.90 5.98 -3.92
CA THR A 69 -9.85 6.62 -2.60
C THR A 69 -8.63 6.16 -1.79
N SER A 70 -8.31 4.87 -1.82
CA SER A 70 -7.12 4.35 -1.13
C SER A 70 -5.84 4.99 -1.66
N LEU A 71 -5.65 5.01 -2.99
CA LEU A 71 -4.47 5.60 -3.61
C LEU A 71 -4.38 7.11 -3.33
N ASP A 72 -5.49 7.84 -3.40
CA ASP A 72 -5.50 9.28 -3.17
C ASP A 72 -5.09 9.61 -1.72
N VAL A 73 -5.64 8.89 -0.73
CA VAL A 73 -5.32 9.10 0.69
C VAL A 73 -3.88 8.65 1.00
N LEU A 74 -3.48 7.46 0.56
CA LEU A 74 -2.13 6.94 0.82
C LEU A 74 -1.05 7.77 0.13
N THR A 75 -1.31 8.29 -1.08
CA THR A 75 -0.41 9.23 -1.76
C THR A 75 -0.26 10.52 -0.96
N ALA A 76 -1.34 11.01 -0.34
CA ALA A 76 -1.27 12.19 0.52
C ALA A 76 -0.44 11.92 1.80
N CYS A 77 -0.62 10.77 2.44
CA CYS A 77 0.19 10.35 3.60
C CYS A 77 1.66 10.21 3.23
N ALA A 78 1.96 9.50 2.14
CA ALA A 78 3.31 9.29 1.63
C ALA A 78 4.04 10.61 1.36
N ARG A 79 3.36 11.56 0.69
CA ARG A 79 3.90 12.90 0.44
C ARG A 79 4.13 13.70 1.72
N ARG A 80 3.18 13.65 2.67
CA ARG A 80 3.28 14.35 3.95
C ARG A 80 4.48 13.86 4.75
N ASP A 81 4.72 12.56 4.74
CA ASP A 81 5.68 11.91 5.64
C ASP A 81 7.02 11.58 4.95
N GLY A 82 7.18 11.93 3.67
CA GLY A 82 8.41 11.69 2.91
C GLY A 82 8.69 10.20 2.61
N VAL A 83 7.65 9.39 2.52
CA VAL A 83 7.73 7.94 2.24
C VAL A 83 7.53 7.68 0.76
N ASP A 84 8.38 6.87 0.14
CA ASP A 84 8.22 6.45 -1.26
C ASP A 84 7.10 5.43 -1.40
N LEU A 85 6.06 5.74 -2.18
CA LEU A 85 4.89 4.87 -2.37
C LEU A 85 4.92 4.25 -3.77
N GLN A 86 4.98 2.92 -3.82
CA GLN A 86 5.13 2.17 -5.06
C GLN A 86 3.99 1.19 -5.28
N LEU A 87 3.57 1.08 -6.54
CA LEU A 87 2.79 -0.06 -7.02
C LEU A 87 3.71 -0.96 -7.84
N PRO A 88 3.82 -2.27 -7.52
CA PRO A 88 4.73 -3.16 -8.23
C PRO A 88 4.33 -3.31 -9.70
N THR A 89 5.34 -3.33 -10.58
CA THR A 89 5.14 -3.67 -11.99
C THR A 89 5.00 -5.19 -12.13
N LEU A 90 3.92 -5.64 -12.75
CA LEU A 90 3.60 -7.06 -12.87
C LEU A 90 4.68 -7.83 -13.62
N TRP A 91 4.98 -9.03 -13.11
CA TRP A 91 5.93 -9.98 -13.70
C TRP A 91 7.37 -9.46 -13.81
N ARG A 92 7.67 -8.32 -13.19
CA ARG A 92 9.02 -7.75 -13.12
C ARG A 92 9.59 -7.99 -11.74
N ARG A 93 10.75 -8.63 -11.67
CA ARG A 93 11.52 -8.71 -10.43
C ARG A 93 11.86 -7.29 -9.97
N ALA A 94 11.63 -7.02 -8.70
CA ALA A 94 11.99 -5.77 -8.06
C ALA A 94 12.87 -6.08 -6.84
N ASP A 95 13.85 -5.21 -6.59
CA ASP A 95 14.57 -5.13 -5.34
C ASP A 95 14.10 -3.85 -4.62
N PRO A 96 13.37 -3.97 -3.50
CA PRO A 96 12.81 -2.80 -2.83
C PRO A 96 13.87 -1.95 -2.13
N TRP A 97 15.13 -2.38 -2.06
CA TRP A 97 16.24 -1.60 -1.48
C TRP A 97 17.18 -0.97 -2.50
N ALA A 98 17.03 -1.26 -3.80
CA ALA A 98 18.04 -0.92 -4.83
C ALA A 98 18.50 0.55 -4.83
N ASP A 99 17.62 1.50 -4.51
CA ASP A 99 17.89 2.95 -4.51
C ASP A 99 17.86 3.58 -3.11
N MET A 100 17.89 2.75 -2.06
CA MET A 100 17.92 3.21 -0.68
C MET A 100 19.36 3.31 -0.22
N VAL A 101 19.94 4.51 -0.38
CA VAL A 101 21.21 4.91 0.23
C VAL A 101 20.97 5.57 1.58
#